data_AF-A0A660LST5-F1
#
_entry.id   AF-A0A660LST5-F1
#
_cell.length_a   1.000
_cell.length_b   1.000
_cell.length_c   1.000
_cell.angle_alpha   90.00
_cell.angle_beta   90.00
_cell.angle_gamma   90.00
#
_symmetry.space_group_name_H-M   'P 1'
#
loop_
_entity.id
_entity.type
_entity.pdbx_description
1 polymer ?
#
loop_
_entity_poly.entity_id
_entity_poly.type
_entity_poly.pdbx_seq_one_letter_code
_entity_poly.pdbx_strand_id
1 'polypeptide(L)'
;MKSCYVFTDKNLAHLQEIIATKFKKVEIFKIIPDENDKNNLINSNEKEFFLKFIDKFEELKAKSDFVIVLGCESFSVFGKSELNLKLARNLNAPIFDENASELKALNPNSKLLITDNFDEILSYKADIITPFKFQSLLLKRAKVANKTVVLPESDDERILKAAHIVLEKDAANIILLGLENEISKKAAALGLNLSKAKVINPEQNELTDEFAKKIYELRKHKGVDEAKANALAKDKIYFATMLIHEGIADALVSGATMSTADTIRPALQIIKTKPNVSVVSGAFFMALEEEILLFA
;
A
#
# COMPACT_ATOMS: atom_id res chain seq x y z
N MET A 1 9.12 3.10 -20.56
CA MET A 1 8.11 4.13 -20.91
C MET A 1 7.73 4.89 -19.66
N LYS A 2 7.94 6.21 -19.66
CA LYS A 2 7.47 7.14 -18.64
C LYS A 2 6.54 8.14 -19.32
N SER A 3 5.23 7.90 -19.18
CA SER A 3 4.21 8.95 -19.00
C SER A 3 4.00 9.95 -20.14
N CYS A 4 3.12 9.65 -21.10
CA CYS A 4 2.52 10.60 -22.06
C CYS A 4 1.13 10.10 -22.43
N TYR A 5 0.17 10.96 -22.77
CA TYR A 5 -1.14 10.59 -23.32
C TYR A 5 -1.33 11.09 -24.73
N VAL A 6 -2.27 10.41 -25.38
CA VAL A 6 -3.02 10.75 -26.60
C VAL A 6 -2.62 9.99 -27.85
N PHE A 7 -3.67 9.42 -28.44
CA PHE A 7 -3.82 9.20 -29.86
C PHE A 7 -5.23 9.63 -30.21
N THR A 8 -5.32 10.74 -30.92
CA THR A 8 -6.55 11.17 -31.60
C THR A 8 -6.32 10.93 -33.06
N ASP A 9 -6.34 9.67 -33.48
CA ASP A 9 -6.35 9.39 -34.90
C ASP A 9 -7.16 8.16 -35.22
N LYS A 10 -7.85 8.18 -36.35
CA LYS A 10 -8.73 7.09 -36.83
C LYS A 10 -7.96 5.81 -37.20
N ASN A 11 -6.63 5.75 -36.96
CA ASN A 11 -5.76 4.67 -37.39
C ASN A 11 -4.77 4.23 -36.30
N LEU A 12 -5.27 3.55 -35.27
CA LEU A 12 -4.48 2.72 -34.35
C LEU A 12 -3.46 1.82 -35.11
N ALA A 13 -3.83 1.36 -36.31
CA ALA A 13 -2.97 0.58 -37.19
C ALA A 13 -1.70 1.34 -37.63
N HIS A 14 -1.83 2.61 -38.02
CA HIS A 14 -0.67 3.42 -38.43
C HIS A 14 0.30 3.64 -37.28
N LEU A 15 -0.24 3.89 -36.09
CA LEU A 15 0.58 4.00 -34.90
C LEU A 15 1.36 2.71 -34.61
N GLN A 16 0.68 1.56 -34.68
CA GLN A 16 1.32 0.26 -34.44
C GLN A 16 2.49 0.03 -35.40
N GLU A 17 2.33 0.39 -36.68
CA GLU A 17 3.42 0.33 -37.65
C GLU A 17 4.60 1.18 -37.22
N ILE A 18 4.38 2.45 -36.84
CA ILE A 18 5.46 3.34 -36.39
C ILE A 18 6.15 2.77 -35.14
N ILE A 19 5.40 2.30 -34.14
CA ILE A 19 5.99 1.73 -32.92
C ILE A 19 6.78 0.45 -33.24
N ALA A 20 6.26 -0.41 -34.10
CA ALA A 20 6.93 -1.64 -34.52
C ALA A 20 8.27 -1.39 -35.24
N THR A 21 8.48 -0.21 -35.83
CA THR A 21 9.81 0.15 -36.38
C THR A 21 10.86 0.45 -35.30
N LYS A 22 10.44 0.87 -34.09
CA LYS A 22 11.34 1.30 -33.00
C LYS A 22 11.46 0.27 -31.87
N PHE A 23 10.49 -0.63 -31.71
CA PHE A 23 10.41 -1.59 -30.60
C PHE A 23 10.17 -3.01 -31.12
N LYS A 24 10.83 -4.02 -30.54
CA LYS A 24 10.73 -5.41 -31.01
C LYS A 24 9.51 -6.11 -30.43
N LYS A 25 9.17 -5.81 -29.18
CA LYS A 25 8.04 -6.42 -28.48
C LYS A 25 7.03 -5.36 -28.06
N VAL A 26 6.03 -5.17 -28.92
CA VAL A 26 4.90 -4.25 -28.72
C VAL A 26 3.68 -5.06 -28.32
N GLU A 27 3.06 -4.71 -27.20
CA GLU A 27 1.82 -5.34 -26.73
C GLU A 27 0.67 -4.33 -26.68
N ILE A 28 -0.56 -4.82 -26.85
CA ILE A 28 -1.78 -4.02 -26.73
C ILE A 28 -2.48 -4.42 -25.43
N PHE A 29 -2.62 -3.46 -24.52
CA PHE A 29 -3.37 -3.63 -23.30
C PHE A 29 -4.75 -3.00 -23.44
N LYS A 30 -5.75 -3.84 -23.76
CA LYS A 30 -7.15 -3.39 -23.81
C LYS A 30 -7.79 -3.51 -22.43
N ILE A 31 -8.36 -2.41 -21.94
CA ILE A 31 -9.04 -2.37 -20.66
C ILE A 31 -10.50 -2.75 -20.89
N ILE A 32 -10.90 -3.92 -20.38
CA ILE A 32 -12.25 -4.46 -20.51
C ILE A 32 -12.78 -4.70 -19.09
N PRO A 33 -13.65 -3.81 -18.58
CA PRO A 33 -14.28 -3.98 -17.28
C PRO A 33 -15.27 -5.16 -17.29
N ASP A 34 -15.26 -5.97 -16.24
CA ASP A 34 -16.32 -6.97 -16.00
C ASP A 34 -17.55 -6.34 -15.29
N GLU A 35 -18.62 -7.13 -15.08
CA GLU A 35 -19.83 -6.61 -14.41
C GLU A 35 -19.57 -6.13 -12.98
N ASN A 36 -18.62 -6.74 -12.27
CA ASN A 36 -18.26 -6.31 -10.93
C ASN A 36 -17.51 -4.98 -10.96
N ASP A 37 -16.56 -4.81 -11.90
CA ASP A 37 -15.87 -3.55 -12.15
C ASP A 37 -16.88 -2.42 -12.43
N LYS A 38 -17.89 -2.68 -13.26
CA LYS A 38 -18.96 -1.72 -13.58
C LYS A 38 -19.76 -1.33 -12.34
N ASN A 39 -20.20 -2.31 -11.57
CA ASN A 39 -20.94 -2.06 -10.33
C ASN A 39 -20.10 -1.28 -9.31
N ASN A 40 -18.82 -1.60 -9.19
CA ASN A 40 -17.88 -0.89 -8.32
C ASN A 40 -17.73 0.58 -8.73
N LEU A 41 -17.54 0.85 -10.03
CA LEU A 41 -17.44 2.22 -10.55
C LEU A 41 -18.73 3.03 -10.32
N ILE A 42 -19.91 2.42 -10.53
CA ILE A 42 -21.21 3.05 -10.28
C ILE A 42 -21.37 3.43 -8.80
N ASN A 43 -20.91 2.57 -7.89
CA ASN A 43 -20.99 2.78 -6.44
C ASN A 43 -19.80 3.59 -5.89
N SER A 44 -19.02 4.26 -6.74
CA SER A 44 -17.82 5.04 -6.36
C SER A 44 -16.74 4.23 -5.62
N ASN A 45 -16.74 2.91 -5.77
CA ASN A 45 -15.71 2.01 -5.27
C ASN A 45 -14.67 1.70 -6.35
N GLU A 46 -14.04 2.74 -6.89
CA GLU A 46 -13.15 2.63 -8.07
C GLU A 46 -11.76 2.03 -7.75
N LYS A 47 -11.41 1.88 -6.47
CA LYS A 47 -10.08 1.45 -6.02
C LYS A 47 -9.68 0.07 -6.56
N GLU A 48 -10.55 -0.92 -6.41
CA GLU A 48 -10.25 -2.29 -6.83
C GLU A 48 -10.08 -2.39 -8.34
N PHE A 49 -10.89 -1.64 -9.08
CA PHE A 49 -10.78 -1.51 -10.53
C PHE A 49 -9.39 -1.00 -10.93
N PHE A 50 -8.95 0.14 -10.39
CA PHE A 50 -7.64 0.69 -10.76
C PHE A 50 -6.49 -0.21 -10.33
N LEU A 51 -6.52 -0.78 -9.13
CA LEU A 51 -5.47 -1.69 -8.65
C LEU A 51 -5.33 -2.92 -9.56
N LYS A 52 -6.45 -3.54 -9.96
CA LYS A 52 -6.48 -4.67 -10.89
C LYS A 52 -5.79 -4.35 -12.21
N PHE A 53 -6.11 -3.21 -12.83
CA PHE A 53 -5.51 -2.82 -14.12
C PHE A 53 -4.07 -2.34 -13.97
N ILE A 54 -3.71 -1.68 -12.86
CA ILE A 54 -2.31 -1.35 -12.51
C ILE A 54 -1.46 -2.61 -12.47
N ASP A 55 -1.93 -3.67 -11.82
CA ASP A 55 -1.16 -4.90 -11.66
C ASP A 55 -0.98 -5.63 -12.99
N LYS A 56 -2.06 -5.80 -13.76
CA LYS A 56 -2.01 -6.39 -15.11
C LYS A 56 -1.07 -5.61 -16.04
N PHE A 57 -1.14 -4.28 -16.00
CA PHE A 57 -0.29 -3.44 -16.83
C PHE A 57 1.20 -3.58 -16.47
N GLU A 58 1.54 -3.59 -15.18
CA GLU A 58 2.93 -3.76 -14.73
C GLU A 58 3.50 -5.13 -15.12
N GLU A 59 2.71 -6.21 -15.06
CA GLU A 59 3.12 -7.54 -15.52
C GLU A 59 3.40 -7.58 -17.03
N LEU A 60 2.57 -6.91 -17.83
CA LEU A 60 2.73 -6.83 -19.28
C LEU A 60 3.94 -5.96 -19.65
N LYS A 61 4.08 -4.80 -18.99
CA LYS A 61 5.21 -3.88 -19.16
C LYS A 61 6.54 -4.53 -18.81
N ALA A 62 6.61 -5.35 -17.77
CA ALA A 62 7.82 -6.06 -17.39
C ALA A 62 8.33 -7.03 -18.47
N LYS A 63 7.46 -7.45 -19.40
CA LYS A 63 7.76 -8.42 -20.45
C LYS A 63 7.85 -7.79 -21.84
N SER A 64 7.66 -6.47 -22.00
CA SER A 64 7.46 -5.83 -23.30
C SER A 64 8.31 -4.58 -23.45
N ASP A 65 8.74 -4.27 -24.67
CA ASP A 65 9.53 -3.07 -24.95
C ASP A 65 8.62 -1.82 -24.97
N PHE A 66 7.39 -1.99 -25.46
CA PHE A 66 6.37 -0.96 -25.52
C PHE A 66 4.97 -1.55 -25.28
N VAL A 67 4.10 -0.83 -24.57
CA VAL A 67 2.70 -1.22 -24.36
C VAL A 67 1.78 -0.09 -24.80
N ILE A 68 0.88 -0.38 -25.73
CA ILE A 68 -0.19 0.53 -26.16
C ILE A 68 -1.41 0.24 -25.30
N VAL A 69 -1.92 1.23 -24.55
CA VAL A 69 -3.13 1.04 -23.76
C VAL A 69 -4.34 1.53 -24.53
N LEU A 70 -5.33 0.67 -24.69
CA LEU A 70 -6.64 1.04 -25.21
C LEU A 70 -7.60 1.19 -24.03
N GLY A 71 -8.12 2.41 -23.87
CA GLY A 71 -9.04 2.76 -22.80
C GLY A 71 -10.39 2.05 -22.93
N CYS A 72 -11.30 2.38 -22.01
CA CYS A 72 -12.66 1.85 -22.06
C CYS A 72 -13.49 2.60 -23.10
N GLU A 73 -14.39 1.90 -23.78
CA GLU A 73 -15.50 2.54 -24.48
C GLU A 73 -16.62 2.79 -23.46
N SER A 74 -17.08 4.03 -23.36
CA SER A 74 -18.10 4.60 -22.47
C SER A 74 -18.77 3.65 -21.46
N PHE A 75 -18.45 3.82 -20.16
CA PHE A 75 -19.12 3.13 -19.06
C PHE A 75 -19.36 4.08 -17.87
N SER A 76 -20.61 4.11 -17.37
CA SER A 76 -21.05 4.75 -16.11
C SER A 76 -21.18 6.29 -16.09
N VAL A 77 -21.30 6.86 -14.88
CA VAL A 77 -21.51 8.29 -14.55
C VAL A 77 -20.36 9.17 -15.04
N PHE A 78 -19.16 8.59 -15.22
CA PHE A 78 -17.99 9.26 -15.78
C PHE A 78 -18.03 9.24 -17.31
N GLY A 79 -17.69 10.36 -17.95
CA GLY A 79 -17.49 10.39 -19.39
C GLY A 79 -16.35 9.44 -19.80
N LYS A 80 -16.41 8.89 -21.03
CA LYS A 80 -15.35 8.04 -21.63
C LYS A 80 -13.95 8.64 -21.42
N SER A 81 -13.82 9.90 -21.80
CA SER A 81 -12.57 10.67 -21.73
C SER A 81 -12.06 10.84 -20.29
N GLU A 82 -12.96 11.04 -19.33
CA GLU A 82 -12.60 11.18 -17.91
C GLU A 82 -12.07 9.88 -17.32
N LEU A 83 -12.74 8.75 -17.58
CA LEU A 83 -12.26 7.44 -17.13
C LEU A 83 -10.89 7.11 -17.76
N ASN A 84 -10.72 7.43 -19.04
CA ASN A 84 -9.46 7.24 -19.74
C ASN A 84 -8.35 8.12 -19.14
N LEU A 85 -8.63 9.36 -18.72
CA LEU A 85 -7.68 10.22 -17.96
C LEU A 85 -7.35 9.67 -16.57
N LYS A 86 -8.27 9.02 -15.88
CA LYS A 86 -7.94 8.37 -14.60
C LYS A 86 -7.09 7.11 -14.80
N LEU A 87 -7.47 6.26 -15.75
CA LEU A 87 -6.71 5.06 -16.12
C LEU A 87 -5.29 5.43 -16.49
N ALA A 88 -5.18 6.47 -17.28
CA ALA A 88 -3.96 7.14 -17.64
C ALA A 88 -3.08 7.38 -16.42
N ARG A 89 -3.44 8.34 -15.56
CA ARG A 89 -2.64 8.70 -14.38
C ARG A 89 -2.19 7.45 -13.60
N ASN A 90 -3.12 6.52 -13.35
CA ASN A 90 -2.88 5.31 -12.57
C ASN A 90 -1.90 4.32 -13.21
N LEU A 91 -2.00 4.09 -14.52
CA LEU A 91 -1.09 3.21 -15.25
C LEU A 91 0.25 3.88 -15.55
N ASN A 92 0.24 5.22 -15.58
CA ASN A 92 1.35 6.04 -16.00
C ASN A 92 1.85 5.68 -17.41
N ALA A 93 0.91 5.54 -18.35
CA ALA A 93 1.14 4.97 -19.68
C ALA A 93 0.16 5.53 -20.73
N PRO A 94 0.58 5.75 -21.99
CA PRO A 94 -0.28 6.32 -23.03
C PRO A 94 -1.54 5.52 -23.26
N ILE A 95 -2.67 6.22 -23.19
CA ILE A 95 -3.99 5.73 -23.55
C ILE A 95 -4.47 6.40 -24.83
N PHE A 96 -5.05 5.59 -25.71
CA PHE A 96 -5.76 6.01 -26.91
C PHE A 96 -7.15 6.55 -26.55
N ASP A 97 -7.48 7.76 -27.02
CA ASP A 97 -8.81 8.35 -26.91
C ASP A 97 -9.03 9.35 -28.05
N GLU A 98 -10.20 9.29 -28.68
CA GLU A 98 -10.51 10.02 -29.91
C GLU A 98 -10.81 11.51 -29.69
N ASN A 99 -11.11 11.93 -28.44
CA ASN A 99 -11.61 13.27 -28.16
C ASN A 99 -10.57 14.20 -27.50
N ALA A 100 -9.58 14.66 -28.28
CA ALA A 100 -8.48 15.51 -27.80
C ALA A 100 -8.97 16.76 -27.06
N SER A 101 -10.00 17.41 -27.61
CA SER A 101 -10.51 18.68 -27.10
C SER A 101 -11.11 18.52 -25.70
N GLU A 102 -11.90 17.47 -25.49
CA GLU A 102 -12.46 17.14 -24.18
C GLU A 102 -11.37 16.76 -23.18
N LEU A 103 -10.39 15.96 -23.58
CA LEU A 103 -9.26 15.59 -22.72
C LEU A 103 -8.47 16.83 -22.26
N LYS A 104 -8.19 17.79 -23.16
CA LYS A 104 -7.50 19.04 -22.80
C LYS A 104 -8.30 19.86 -21.79
N ALA A 105 -9.62 19.91 -21.96
CA ALA A 105 -10.50 20.64 -21.04
C ALA A 105 -10.58 19.99 -19.65
N LEU A 106 -10.57 18.66 -19.59
CA LEU A 106 -10.63 17.89 -18.34
C LEU A 106 -9.28 17.73 -17.62
N ASN A 107 -8.19 18.23 -18.21
CA ASN A 107 -6.83 18.02 -17.72
C ASN A 107 -6.04 19.32 -17.45
N PRO A 108 -6.63 20.35 -16.80
CA PRO A 108 -5.89 21.58 -16.51
C PRO A 108 -4.78 21.32 -15.47
N ASN A 109 -3.60 21.91 -15.67
CA ASN A 109 -2.46 21.87 -14.74
C ASN A 109 -1.94 20.47 -14.39
N SER A 110 -2.19 19.50 -15.25
CA SER A 110 -1.69 18.13 -15.09
C SER A 110 -0.32 17.96 -15.74
N LYS A 111 0.46 17.01 -15.21
CA LYS A 111 1.70 16.52 -15.82
C LYS A 111 1.45 15.57 -16.99
N LEU A 112 0.19 15.27 -17.29
CA LEU A 112 -0.19 14.49 -18.46
C LEU A 112 0.00 15.31 -19.72
N LEU A 113 0.94 14.88 -20.56
CA LEU A 113 1.04 15.35 -21.94
C LEU A 113 -0.16 14.85 -22.75
N ILE A 114 -0.80 15.73 -23.51
CA ILE A 114 -1.85 15.40 -24.47
C ILE A 114 -1.36 15.83 -25.86
N THR A 115 -0.94 14.87 -26.67
CA THR A 115 -0.35 15.12 -28.01
C THR A 115 -0.67 14.02 -29.01
N ASP A 116 -0.77 14.36 -30.29
CA ASP A 116 -0.76 13.40 -31.42
C ASP A 116 0.65 13.22 -32.02
N ASN A 117 1.64 13.97 -31.52
CA ASN A 117 3.01 13.92 -32.02
C ASN A 117 3.81 12.75 -31.42
N PHE A 118 4.19 11.80 -32.28
CA PHE A 118 4.90 10.60 -31.85
C PHE A 118 6.28 10.87 -31.25
N ASP A 119 7.03 11.86 -31.74
CA ASP A 119 8.36 12.15 -31.21
C ASP A 119 8.29 12.82 -29.83
N GLU A 120 7.23 13.57 -29.55
CA GLU A 120 6.93 14.08 -28.20
C GLU A 120 6.63 12.92 -27.24
N ILE A 121 5.82 11.94 -27.65
CA ILE A 121 5.50 10.74 -26.84
C ILE A 121 6.77 9.96 -26.45
N LEU A 122 7.74 9.87 -27.35
CA LEU A 122 8.97 9.13 -27.10
C LEU A 122 9.99 9.90 -26.25
N SER A 123 10.00 11.23 -26.35
CA SER A 123 10.99 12.08 -25.68
C SER A 123 10.53 12.58 -24.32
N TYR A 124 9.23 12.77 -24.12
CA TYR A 124 8.67 13.32 -22.89
C TYR A 124 8.72 12.33 -21.73
N LYS A 125 8.94 12.87 -20.54
CA LYS A 125 9.07 12.13 -19.28
C LYS A 125 8.42 12.92 -18.17
N ALA A 126 7.37 12.37 -17.57
CA ALA A 126 6.84 12.82 -16.30
C ALA A 126 6.96 11.72 -15.25
N ASP A 127 7.26 12.05 -14.00
CA ASP A 127 7.12 11.10 -12.90
C ASP A 127 5.77 11.34 -12.23
N ILE A 128 4.81 10.45 -12.55
CA ILE A 128 3.45 10.49 -12.04
C ILE A 128 3.24 9.27 -11.17
N ILE A 129 2.81 9.52 -9.94
CA ILE A 129 2.51 8.49 -8.96
C ILE A 129 1.18 8.87 -8.32
N THR A 130 0.13 8.16 -8.72
CA THR A 130 -1.20 8.30 -8.11
C THR A 130 -1.26 7.60 -6.75
N PRO A 131 -2.27 7.89 -5.93
CA PRO A 131 -2.47 7.19 -4.66
C PRO A 131 -2.63 5.67 -4.82
N PHE A 132 -3.38 5.21 -5.83
CA PHE A 132 -3.56 3.77 -6.08
C PHE A 132 -2.28 3.11 -6.60
N LYS A 133 -1.54 3.80 -7.49
CA LYS A 133 -0.24 3.30 -7.96
C LYS A 133 0.75 3.19 -6.83
N PHE A 134 0.84 4.21 -5.98
CA PHE A 134 1.67 4.21 -4.78
C PHE A 134 1.32 3.05 -3.86
N GLN A 135 0.03 2.83 -3.59
CA GLN A 135 -0.43 1.73 -2.75
C GLN A 135 -0.07 0.36 -3.34
N SER A 136 -0.29 0.12 -4.64
CA SER A 136 0.11 -1.13 -5.31
C SER A 136 1.62 -1.37 -5.19
N LEU A 137 2.44 -0.35 -5.45
CA LEU A 137 3.90 -0.44 -5.34
C LEU A 137 4.34 -0.73 -3.89
N LEU A 138 3.72 -0.10 -2.90
CA LEU A 138 4.00 -0.36 -1.49
C LEU A 138 3.64 -1.79 -1.10
N LEU A 139 2.48 -2.31 -1.51
CA LEU A 139 2.06 -3.68 -1.24
C LEU A 139 3.01 -4.70 -1.87
N LYS A 140 3.44 -4.47 -3.12
CA LYS A 140 4.44 -5.33 -3.78
C LYS A 140 5.77 -5.34 -3.02
N ARG A 141 6.24 -4.17 -2.58
CA ARG A 141 7.47 -4.06 -1.77
C ARG A 141 7.33 -4.77 -0.43
N ALA A 142 6.18 -4.62 0.25
CA ALA A 142 5.90 -5.27 1.52
C ALA A 142 5.91 -6.81 1.39
N LYS A 143 5.23 -7.34 0.36
CA LYS A 143 5.22 -8.78 0.06
C LYS A 143 6.62 -9.35 -0.16
N VAL A 144 7.47 -8.65 -0.91
CA VAL A 144 8.88 -9.05 -1.11
C VAL A 144 9.69 -8.97 0.19
N ALA A 145 9.45 -7.95 1.01
CA ALA A 145 10.16 -7.77 2.28
C ALA A 145 9.77 -8.84 3.32
N ASN A 146 8.57 -9.43 3.21
CA ASN A 146 8.06 -10.52 4.04
C ASN A 146 8.28 -10.30 5.54
N LYS A 147 7.95 -9.09 6.01
CA LYS A 147 8.20 -8.64 7.38
C LYS A 147 7.12 -9.12 8.34
N THR A 148 7.50 -9.30 9.60
CA THR A 148 6.59 -9.69 10.68
C THR A 148 6.16 -8.45 11.47
N VAL A 149 4.85 -8.20 11.54
CA VAL A 149 4.25 -7.05 12.22
C VAL A 149 3.44 -7.52 13.43
N VAL A 150 3.72 -6.95 14.60
CA VAL A 150 2.91 -7.18 15.81
C VAL A 150 1.82 -6.12 15.96
N LEU A 151 0.61 -6.58 16.26
CA LEU A 151 -0.59 -5.77 16.46
C LEU A 151 -1.15 -6.04 17.88
N PRO A 152 -0.80 -5.22 18.88
CA PRO A 152 -1.13 -5.49 20.28
C PRO A 152 -2.62 -5.30 20.61
N GLU A 153 -3.35 -4.49 19.84
CA GLU A 153 -4.75 -4.11 20.11
C GLU A 153 -5.74 -5.08 19.44
N SER A 154 -5.51 -6.40 19.58
CA SER A 154 -6.29 -7.44 18.88
C SER A 154 -7.75 -7.56 19.33
N ASP A 155 -8.16 -6.82 20.34
CA ASP A 155 -9.56 -6.67 20.76
C ASP A 155 -10.34 -5.67 19.91
N ASP A 156 -9.67 -4.82 19.14
CA ASP A 156 -10.26 -3.81 18.25
C ASP A 156 -10.60 -4.40 16.87
N GLU A 157 -11.82 -4.17 16.39
CA GLU A 157 -12.27 -4.72 15.10
C GLU A 157 -11.52 -4.15 13.90
N ARG A 158 -11.02 -2.91 13.97
CA ARG A 158 -10.26 -2.29 12.87
C ARG A 158 -8.91 -2.99 12.72
N ILE A 159 -8.29 -3.38 13.83
CA ILE A 159 -7.05 -4.16 13.85
C ILE A 159 -7.27 -5.54 13.24
N LEU A 160 -8.33 -6.25 13.63
CA LEU A 160 -8.64 -7.56 13.07
C LEU A 160 -8.96 -7.50 11.57
N LYS A 161 -9.75 -6.51 11.13
CA LYS A 161 -10.04 -6.27 9.71
C LYS A 161 -8.77 -5.96 8.92
N ALA A 162 -7.87 -5.13 9.46
CA ALA A 162 -6.60 -4.82 8.83
C ALA A 162 -5.69 -6.06 8.74
N ALA A 163 -5.58 -6.84 9.81
CA ALA A 163 -4.83 -8.09 9.83
C ALA A 163 -5.33 -9.08 8.77
N HIS A 164 -6.65 -9.23 8.64
CA HIS A 164 -7.26 -10.06 7.60
C HIS A 164 -6.83 -9.62 6.19
N ILE A 165 -6.94 -8.32 5.87
CA ILE A 165 -6.54 -7.78 4.56
C ILE A 165 -5.04 -7.97 4.29
N VAL A 166 -4.19 -7.75 5.30
CA VAL A 166 -2.73 -7.91 5.18
C VAL A 166 -2.35 -9.37 4.92
N LEU A 167 -3.00 -10.32 5.61
CA LEU A 167 -2.77 -11.75 5.45
C LEU A 167 -3.34 -12.31 4.13
N GLU A 168 -4.47 -11.79 3.69
CA GLU A 168 -5.06 -12.15 2.38
C GLU A 168 -4.15 -11.71 1.23
N LYS A 169 -3.53 -10.53 1.35
CA LYS A 169 -2.60 -10.00 0.34
C LYS A 169 -1.17 -10.54 0.46
N ASP A 170 -0.89 -11.37 1.46
CA ASP A 170 0.46 -11.80 1.86
C ASP A 170 1.44 -10.62 1.98
N ALA A 171 0.98 -9.47 2.51
CA ALA A 171 1.79 -8.26 2.58
C ALA A 171 2.75 -8.27 3.78
N ALA A 172 2.41 -8.99 4.85
CA ALA A 172 3.24 -9.19 6.03
C ALA A 172 2.76 -10.42 6.82
N ASN A 173 3.66 -10.99 7.62
CA ASN A 173 3.29 -11.94 8.67
C ASN A 173 2.72 -11.15 9.87
N ILE A 174 1.72 -11.68 10.55
CA ILE A 174 1.03 -10.98 11.63
C ILE A 174 1.16 -11.74 12.95
N ILE A 175 1.53 -11.02 14.01
CA ILE A 175 1.42 -11.46 15.40
C ILE A 175 0.32 -10.63 16.08
N LEU A 176 -0.71 -11.30 16.60
CA LEU A 176 -1.78 -10.71 17.40
C LEU A 176 -1.52 -10.97 18.88
N LEU A 177 -1.72 -9.97 19.75
CA LEU A 177 -1.60 -10.14 21.19
C LEU A 177 -2.95 -10.23 21.89
N GLY A 178 -3.19 -11.34 22.57
CA GLY A 178 -4.40 -11.58 23.36
C GLY A 178 -4.71 -13.06 23.52
N LEU A 179 -5.95 -13.33 23.96
CA LEU A 179 -6.47 -14.69 24.12
C LEU A 179 -6.95 -15.22 22.77
N GLU A 180 -6.45 -16.38 22.38
CA GLU A 180 -6.75 -17.03 21.10
C GLU A 180 -8.25 -17.29 20.90
N ASN A 181 -8.94 -17.77 21.94
CA ASN A 181 -10.38 -18.01 21.89
C ASN A 181 -11.19 -16.73 21.65
N GLU A 182 -10.81 -15.61 22.29
CA GLU A 182 -11.52 -14.33 22.15
C GLU A 182 -11.29 -13.72 20.77
N ILE A 183 -10.06 -13.75 20.28
CA ILE A 183 -9.70 -13.28 18.92
C ILE A 183 -10.43 -14.12 17.88
N SER A 184 -10.42 -15.45 18.01
CA SER A 184 -11.07 -16.37 17.07
C SER A 184 -12.58 -16.16 17.04
N LYS A 185 -13.21 -15.99 18.21
CA LYS A 185 -14.65 -15.71 18.31
C LYS A 185 -15.02 -14.39 17.63
N LYS A 186 -14.25 -13.32 17.86
CA LYS A 186 -14.46 -12.02 17.20
C LYS A 186 -14.24 -12.09 15.70
N ALA A 187 -13.18 -12.78 15.25
CA ALA A 187 -12.90 -12.97 13.84
C ALA A 187 -14.04 -13.70 13.13
N ALA A 188 -14.56 -14.78 13.73
CA ALA A 188 -15.70 -15.53 13.19
C ALA A 188 -16.96 -14.65 13.10
N ALA A 189 -17.27 -13.86 14.13
CA ALA A 189 -18.41 -12.95 14.12
C ALA A 189 -18.32 -11.87 13.03
N LEU A 190 -17.10 -11.47 12.66
CA LEU A 190 -16.82 -10.48 11.62
C LEU A 190 -16.58 -11.10 10.23
N GLY A 191 -16.64 -12.43 10.08
CA GLY A 191 -16.35 -13.12 8.82
C GLY A 191 -14.89 -13.00 8.36
N LEU A 192 -13.95 -12.82 9.29
CA LEU A 192 -12.53 -12.59 9.00
C LEU A 192 -11.74 -13.90 9.03
N ASN A 193 -10.88 -14.10 8.04
CA ASN A 193 -9.90 -15.19 8.03
C ASN A 193 -8.56 -14.70 8.63
N LEU A 194 -8.24 -15.18 9.83
CA LEU A 194 -6.98 -14.90 10.54
C LEU A 194 -6.14 -16.17 10.77
N SER A 195 -6.43 -17.27 10.07
CA SER A 195 -5.76 -18.57 10.27
C SER A 195 -4.23 -18.54 10.07
N LYS A 196 -3.72 -17.57 9.30
CA LYS A 196 -2.28 -17.35 9.08
C LYS A 196 -1.61 -16.50 10.18
N ALA A 197 -2.37 -15.88 11.09
CA ALA A 197 -1.82 -15.05 12.15
C ALA A 197 -1.27 -15.92 13.28
N LYS A 198 -0.14 -15.52 13.87
CA LYS A 198 0.32 -16.07 15.15
C LYS A 198 -0.38 -15.31 16.28
N VAL A 199 -0.99 -16.01 17.23
CA VAL A 199 -1.56 -15.39 18.44
C VAL A 199 -0.63 -15.66 19.61
N ILE A 200 -0.36 -14.63 20.41
CA ILE A 200 0.44 -14.73 21.64
C ILE A 200 -0.32 -14.09 22.78
N ASN A 201 -0.46 -14.79 23.91
CA ASN A 201 -0.95 -14.20 25.16
C ASN A 201 0.24 -13.79 26.05
N PRO A 202 0.56 -12.50 26.24
CA PRO A 202 1.66 -12.06 27.09
C PRO A 202 1.59 -12.55 28.54
N GLU A 203 0.40 -12.86 29.07
CA GLU A 203 0.26 -13.33 30.44
C GLU A 203 0.68 -14.80 30.62
N GLN A 204 0.67 -15.59 29.55
CA GLN A 204 0.84 -17.04 29.57
C GLN A 204 1.87 -17.52 28.54
N ASN A 205 2.81 -16.65 28.14
CA ASN A 205 3.84 -16.99 27.17
C ASN A 205 5.17 -17.34 27.84
N GLU A 206 5.89 -18.30 27.27
CA GLU A 206 7.21 -18.72 27.75
C GLU A 206 8.26 -17.61 27.72
N LEU A 207 8.11 -16.62 26.84
CA LEU A 207 9.02 -15.49 26.71
C LEU A 207 8.85 -14.43 27.80
N THR A 208 7.73 -14.45 28.53
CA THR A 208 7.36 -13.38 29.46
C THR A 208 8.39 -13.20 30.58
N ASP A 209 8.86 -14.30 31.17
CA ASP A 209 9.86 -14.25 32.24
C ASP A 209 11.23 -13.79 31.73
N GLU A 210 11.60 -14.17 30.51
CA GLU A 210 12.83 -13.70 29.87
C GLU A 210 12.75 -12.19 29.58
N PHE A 211 11.62 -11.74 29.03
CA PHE A 211 11.39 -10.33 28.74
C PHE A 211 11.40 -9.49 30.01
N ALA A 212 10.83 -9.98 31.12
CA ALA A 212 10.89 -9.29 32.40
C ALA A 212 12.34 -9.06 32.88
N LYS A 213 13.19 -10.10 32.82
CA LYS A 213 14.62 -9.98 33.17
C LYS A 213 15.33 -8.95 32.29
N LYS A 214 15.07 -8.97 30.98
CA LYS A 214 15.68 -8.03 30.04
C LYS A 214 15.19 -6.59 30.25
N ILE A 215 13.89 -6.39 30.46
CA ILE A 215 13.34 -5.07 30.80
C ILE A 215 13.98 -4.52 32.08
N TYR A 216 14.13 -5.36 33.11
CA TYR A 216 14.82 -4.97 34.34
C TYR A 216 16.26 -4.52 34.06
N GLU A 217 17.05 -5.32 33.35
CA GLU A 217 18.44 -4.97 33.01
C GLU A 217 18.53 -3.66 32.21
N LEU A 218 17.65 -3.49 31.22
CA LEU A 218 17.58 -2.28 30.39
C LEU A 218 17.19 -1.03 31.19
N ARG A 219 16.45 -1.16 32.31
CA ARG A 219 15.75 -0.04 32.95
C ARG A 219 16.05 0.14 34.44
N LYS A 220 16.79 -0.75 35.09
CA LYS A 220 17.12 -0.68 36.53
C LYS A 220 17.79 0.63 36.93
N HIS A 221 18.67 1.15 36.09
CA HIS A 221 19.33 2.44 36.27
C HIS A 221 18.36 3.65 36.25
N LYS A 222 17.10 3.43 35.90
CA LYS A 222 16.02 4.43 35.85
C LYS A 222 14.87 4.10 36.81
N GLY A 223 15.14 3.26 37.81
CA GLY A 223 14.21 2.97 38.91
C GLY A 223 13.14 1.92 38.61
N VAL A 224 13.31 1.09 37.57
CA VAL A 224 12.46 -0.09 37.37
C VAL A 224 12.99 -1.23 38.21
N ASP A 225 12.18 -1.70 39.17
CA ASP A 225 12.45 -2.91 39.95
C ASP A 225 11.92 -4.17 39.25
N GLU A 226 12.22 -5.34 39.79
CA GLU A 226 11.80 -6.63 39.22
C GLU A 226 10.28 -6.79 39.16
N ALA A 227 9.56 -6.34 40.20
CA ALA A 227 8.10 -6.41 40.23
C ALA A 227 7.48 -5.60 39.09
N LYS A 228 7.98 -4.39 38.86
CA LYS A 228 7.55 -3.54 37.75
C LYS A 228 7.97 -4.11 36.41
N ALA A 229 9.17 -4.67 36.29
CA ALA A 229 9.61 -5.31 35.05
C ALA A 229 8.73 -6.52 34.68
N ASN A 230 8.33 -7.33 35.67
CA ASN A 230 7.37 -8.43 35.49
C ASN A 230 6.00 -7.94 35.02
N ALA A 231 5.50 -6.83 35.59
CA ALA A 231 4.24 -6.23 35.16
C ALA A 231 4.34 -5.68 33.71
N LEU A 232 5.44 -4.99 33.39
CA LEU A 232 5.68 -4.47 32.04
C LEU A 232 5.83 -5.60 31.01
N ALA A 233 6.45 -6.73 31.36
CA ALA A 233 6.54 -7.86 30.46
C ALA A 233 5.16 -8.45 30.10
N LYS A 234 4.14 -8.27 30.92
CA LYS A 234 2.76 -8.72 30.63
C LYS A 234 1.92 -7.67 29.91
N ASP A 235 2.36 -6.42 29.93
CA ASP A 235 1.71 -5.34 29.20
C ASP A 235 1.87 -5.54 27.68
N LYS A 236 0.78 -5.41 26.93
CA LYS A 236 0.78 -5.73 25.49
C LYS A 236 1.75 -4.84 24.70
N ILE A 237 1.88 -3.55 25.03
CA ILE A 237 2.72 -2.64 24.24
C ILE A 237 4.21 -2.87 24.56
N TYR A 238 4.54 -3.16 25.82
CA TYR A 238 5.90 -3.53 26.21
C TYR A 238 6.29 -4.92 25.68
N PHE A 239 5.41 -5.92 25.77
CA PHE A 239 5.66 -7.25 25.20
C PHE A 239 5.87 -7.18 23.68
N ALA A 240 5.02 -6.44 22.97
CA ALA A 240 5.17 -6.21 21.53
C ALA A 240 6.48 -5.48 21.19
N THR A 241 6.90 -4.51 22.01
CA THR A 241 8.19 -3.81 21.86
C THR A 241 9.36 -4.77 22.10
N MET A 242 9.26 -5.67 23.07
CA MET A 242 10.28 -6.69 23.33
C MET A 242 10.38 -7.72 22.19
N LEU A 243 9.26 -8.13 21.57
CA LEU A 243 9.31 -8.97 20.37
C LEU A 243 10.18 -8.34 19.26
N ILE A 244 10.15 -7.01 19.10
CA ILE A 244 11.03 -6.31 18.16
C ILE A 244 12.47 -6.27 18.66
N HIS A 245 12.67 -5.93 19.94
CA HIS A 245 14.00 -5.86 20.53
C HIS A 245 14.78 -7.18 20.40
N GLU A 246 14.07 -8.31 20.53
CA GLU A 246 14.61 -9.67 20.41
C GLU A 246 14.65 -10.20 18.97
N GLY A 247 14.24 -9.40 17.98
CA GLY A 247 14.26 -9.80 16.57
C GLY A 247 13.21 -10.85 16.18
N ILE A 248 12.19 -11.06 17.02
CA ILE A 248 11.07 -11.97 16.76
C ILE A 248 10.02 -11.31 15.83
N ALA A 249 9.89 -9.99 15.91
CA ALA A 249 9.08 -9.16 15.01
C ALA A 249 9.93 -8.03 14.41
N ASP A 250 9.53 -7.53 13.23
CA ASP A 250 10.22 -6.46 12.53
C ASP A 250 9.60 -5.07 12.79
N ALA A 251 8.30 -5.02 13.08
CA ALA A 251 7.57 -3.76 13.29
C ALA A 251 6.37 -3.93 14.21
N LEU A 252 5.93 -2.82 14.82
CA LEU A 252 4.77 -2.73 15.71
C LEU A 252 3.85 -1.64 15.18
N VAL A 253 2.56 -1.93 15.12
CA VAL A 253 1.53 -0.93 14.80
C VAL A 253 0.49 -0.95 15.91
N SER A 254 0.33 0.18 16.59
CA SER A 254 -0.58 0.40 17.72
C SER A 254 -1.10 1.84 17.68
N GLY A 255 -2.10 2.13 18.50
CA GLY A 255 -2.70 3.46 18.65
C GLY A 255 -4.17 3.51 18.22
N ALA A 256 -4.79 2.37 17.95
CA ALA A 256 -6.22 2.29 17.67
C ALA A 256 -7.04 2.60 18.93
N THR A 257 -6.61 2.07 20.09
CA THR A 257 -7.24 2.26 21.40
C THR A 257 -6.27 2.88 22.42
N MET A 258 -5.00 3.04 22.06
CA MET A 258 -3.92 3.58 22.89
C MET A 258 -3.51 5.01 22.48
N SER A 259 -3.05 5.82 23.45
CA SER A 259 -2.50 7.15 23.13
C SER A 259 -1.16 7.06 22.37
N THR A 260 -0.85 8.07 21.57
CA THR A 260 0.46 8.18 20.89
C THR A 260 1.61 8.13 21.90
N ALA A 261 1.43 8.76 23.07
CA ALA A 261 2.44 8.79 24.13
C ALA A 261 2.69 7.39 24.70
N ASP A 262 1.64 6.59 24.90
CA ASP A 262 1.77 5.24 25.44
C ASP A 262 2.38 4.27 24.41
N THR A 263 2.09 4.47 23.12
CA THR A 263 2.69 3.68 22.04
C THR A 263 4.20 3.96 21.89
N ILE A 264 4.60 5.24 21.90
CA ILE A 264 6.00 5.61 21.62
C ILE A 264 6.93 5.47 22.82
N ARG A 265 6.39 5.53 24.05
CA ARG A 265 7.17 5.43 25.30
C ARG A 265 8.01 4.15 25.38
N PRO A 266 7.46 2.92 25.24
CA PRO A 266 8.27 1.70 25.31
C PRO A 266 9.29 1.62 24.17
N ALA A 267 8.92 2.06 22.95
CA ALA A 267 9.84 2.11 21.83
C ALA A 267 11.08 2.97 22.13
N LEU A 268 10.89 4.16 22.72
CA LEU A 268 12.00 5.03 23.13
C LEU A 268 12.77 4.48 24.34
N GLN A 269 12.12 3.74 25.24
CA GLN A 269 12.76 3.17 26.42
C GLN A 269 13.62 1.95 26.13
N ILE A 270 13.22 1.12 25.15
CA ILE A 270 13.79 -0.20 24.85
C ILE A 270 14.57 -0.18 23.53
N ILE A 271 13.91 0.16 22.41
CA ILE A 271 14.50 0.11 21.06
C ILE A 271 15.46 1.29 20.85
N LYS A 272 15.07 2.49 21.30
CA LYS A 272 15.79 3.76 21.15
C LYS A 272 15.91 4.23 19.69
N THR A 273 16.53 5.38 19.50
CA THR A 273 16.86 5.94 18.20
C THR A 273 18.12 5.29 17.62
N LYS A 274 18.32 5.42 16.31
CA LYS A 274 19.58 5.03 15.65
C LYS A 274 20.76 5.86 16.20
N PRO A 275 22.01 5.36 16.09
CA PRO A 275 23.19 6.16 16.42
C PRO A 275 23.15 7.52 15.70
N ASN A 276 23.53 8.58 16.43
CA ASN A 276 23.52 9.97 15.96
C ASN A 276 22.14 10.59 15.70
N VAL A 277 21.03 9.93 16.07
CA VAL A 277 19.68 10.50 16.02
C VAL A 277 19.21 10.76 17.46
N SER A 278 18.90 12.01 17.79
CA SER A 278 18.53 12.40 19.16
C SER A 278 17.02 12.36 19.43
N VAL A 279 16.20 12.50 18.40
CA VAL A 279 14.74 12.60 18.50
C VAL A 279 14.05 11.79 17.39
N VAL A 280 12.77 11.50 17.61
CA VAL A 280 11.87 10.93 16.60
C VAL A 280 11.00 12.04 16.03
N SER A 281 10.65 11.94 14.74
CA SER A 281 9.71 12.84 14.07
C SER A 281 8.56 12.04 13.45
N GLY A 282 7.42 12.70 13.28
CA GLY A 282 6.31 12.20 12.46
C GLY A 282 6.43 12.74 11.05
N ALA A 283 5.95 12.00 10.07
CA ALA A 283 5.85 12.46 8.70
C ALA A 283 4.55 11.96 8.06
N PHE A 284 4.06 12.69 7.06
CA PHE A 284 2.85 12.36 6.34
C PHE A 284 3.14 12.23 4.84
N PHE A 285 2.60 11.18 4.23
CA PHE A 285 2.49 11.14 2.77
C PHE A 285 1.27 11.96 2.35
N MET A 286 1.50 13.04 1.61
CA MET A 286 0.44 13.83 0.98
C MET A 286 0.20 13.24 -0.41
N ALA A 287 -0.92 12.53 -0.56
CA ALA A 287 -1.28 11.87 -1.80
C ALA A 287 -2.13 12.81 -2.66
N LEU A 288 -1.49 13.48 -3.61
CA LEU A 288 -2.15 14.26 -4.66
C LEU A 288 -2.54 13.34 -5.82
N GLU A 289 -3.25 13.88 -6.79
CA GLU A 289 -3.72 13.09 -7.94
C GLU A 289 -2.58 12.46 -8.74
N GLU A 290 -1.48 13.20 -8.93
CA GLU A 290 -0.35 12.79 -9.77
C GLU A 290 0.99 12.71 -9.03
N GLU A 291 1.00 12.99 -7.73
CA GLU A 291 2.22 13.03 -6.92
C GLU A 291 1.98 12.53 -5.50
N ILE A 292 3.01 11.91 -4.93
CA ILE A 292 3.09 11.61 -3.51
C ILE A 292 4.21 12.46 -2.92
N LEU A 293 3.86 13.39 -2.04
CA LEU A 293 4.82 14.23 -1.33
C LEU A 293 5.04 13.67 0.08
N LEU A 294 6.20 13.95 0.67
CA LEU A 294 6.49 13.65 2.07
C LEU A 294 6.59 14.97 2.84
N PHE A 295 5.72 15.16 3.82
CA PHE A 295 5.73 16.28 4.76
C PHE A 295 6.34 15.81 6.08
N ALA A 296 7.43 16.46 6.50
CA ALA A 296 8.17 16.16 7.72
C ALA A 296 7.94 17.23 8.80
#